data_AF-A0A239IFE3-F1
#
_entry.id   AF-A0A239IFE3-F1
#
_cell.length_a   1.000
_cell.length_b   1.000
_cell.length_c   1.000
_cell.angle_alpha   90.00
_cell.angle_beta   90.00
_cell.angle_gamma   90.00
#
_symmetry.space_group_name_H-M   'P 1'
#
loop_
_entity.id
_entity.type
_entity.pdbx_description
1 polymer ?
#
loop_
_entity_poly.entity_id
_entity_poly.type
_entity_poly.pdbx_seq_one_letter_code
_entity_poly.pdbx_strand_id
1 'polypeptide(L)' 'MDAVEVKRSLFNQFKDYKDFVGVGIKERNGKEYVVVKLLHPDAPFKTSIPSTVGDIDVRIEVSGNILAY' A
#
# COMPACT_ATOMS: atom_id res chain seq x y z
N MET A 1 8.34 2.45 15.13
CA MET A 1 8.62 2.88 13.74
C MET A 1 7.64 3.98 13.38
N ASP A 2 8.08 5.05 12.74
CA ASP A 2 7.22 6.18 12.34
C ASP A 2 6.52 5.92 10.99
N ALA A 3 5.31 6.47 10.81
CA ALA A 3 4.54 6.34 9.56
C ALA A 3 5.29 6.90 8.33
N VAL A 4 6.12 7.94 8.53
CA VAL A 4 6.98 8.53 7.48
C VAL A 4 8.05 7.56 7.01
N GLU A 5 8.67 6.82 7.93
CA GLU A 5 9.69 5.82 7.61
C GLU A 5 9.07 4.63 6.87
N VAL A 6 7.90 4.16 7.34
CA VAL A 6 7.13 3.10 6.68
C VAL A 6 6.70 3.52 5.28
N LYS A 7 6.22 4.76 5.09
CA LYS A 7 5.91 5.32 3.77
C LYS A 7 7.12 5.26 2.84
N ARG A 8 8.31 5.65 3.32
CA ARG A 8 9.54 5.66 2.53
C ARG A 8 9.99 4.24 2.18
N SER A 9 9.91 3.31 3.13
CA SER A 9 10.24 1.90 2.93
C SER A 9 9.32 1.26 1.89
N LEU A 10 7.99 1.42 2.04
CA LEU A 10 7.01 0.88 1.10
C LEU A 10 7.18 1.53 -0.28
N PHE A 11 7.37 2.85 -0.35
CA PHE A 11 7.66 3.51 -1.62
C PHE A 11 8.87 2.88 -2.31
N ASN A 12 9.97 2.63 -1.60
CA ASN A 12 11.17 2.02 -2.18
C ASN A 12 10.97 0.55 -2.57
N GLN A 13 10.09 -0.20 -1.90
CA GLN A 13 9.74 -1.57 -2.25
C GLN A 13 8.86 -1.64 -3.50
N PHE A 14 7.92 -0.69 -3.67
CA PHE A 14 6.96 -0.69 -4.77
C PHE A 14 7.33 0.22 -5.94
N LYS A 15 8.33 1.11 -5.84
CA LYS A 15 8.70 2.02 -6.94
C LYS A 15 9.02 1.32 -8.25
N ASP A 16 9.51 0.08 -8.18
CA ASP A 16 9.89 -0.72 -9.34
C ASP A 16 8.70 -1.56 -9.87
N TYR A 17 7.56 -1.56 -9.17
CA TYR A 17 6.33 -2.18 -9.67
C TYR A 17 5.74 -1.30 -10.75
N LYS A 18 5.47 -1.90 -11.91
CA LYS A 18 4.86 -1.22 -13.07
C LYS A 18 3.50 -0.60 -12.73
N ASP A 19 2.80 -1.19 -11.78
CA ASP A 19 1.44 -0.84 -11.38
C ASP A 19 1.43 0.09 -10.15
N PHE A 20 2.60 0.53 -9.68
CA PHE A 20 2.70 1.42 -8.53
C PHE A 20 2.37 2.87 -8.89
N VAL A 21 1.39 3.43 -8.19
CA VAL A 21 0.95 4.82 -8.36
C VAL A 21 1.57 5.71 -7.29
N GLY A 22 1.61 5.23 -6.05
CA GLY A 22 2.13 6.01 -4.94
C GLY A 22 1.86 5.40 -3.58
N VAL A 23 2.51 5.96 -2.55
CA VAL A 23 2.21 5.67 -1.13
C VAL A 23 1.76 6.96 -0.45
N GLY A 24 0.66 6.89 0.29
CA GLY A 24 0.13 7.97 1.13
C GLY A 24 -0.02 7.53 2.57
N ILE A 25 -0.12 8.49 3.50
CA ILE A 25 -0.52 8.23 4.89
C ILE A 25 -1.95 8.73 5.02
N LYS A 26 -2.83 7.91 5.60
CA LYS A 26 -4.20 8.30 5.95
C LYS A 26 -4.39 8.08 7.44
N GLU A 27 -5.27 8.86 8.03
CA GLU A 27 -5.68 8.68 9.42
C GLU A 27 -7.14 8.24 9.46
N ARG A 28 -7.47 7.24 10.29
CA ARG A 28 -8.86 6.85 10.56
C ARG A 28 -8.99 6.46 12.02
N ASN A 29 -9.95 7.05 12.72
CA ASN A 29 -10.21 6.85 14.14
C ASN A 29 -8.97 7.10 15.03
N GLY A 30 -8.18 8.15 14.73
CA GLY A 30 -6.97 8.49 15.48
C GLY A 30 -5.81 7.50 15.30
N LYS A 31 -5.91 6.57 14.34
CA LYS A 31 -4.82 5.69 13.93
C LYS A 31 -4.37 6.06 12.53
N GLU A 32 -3.09 6.36 12.40
CA GLU A 32 -2.42 6.51 11.11
C GLU A 32 -2.18 5.14 10.49
N TYR A 33 -2.44 5.04 9.19
CA TYR A 33 -2.16 3.86 8.39
C TYR A 33 -1.61 4.31 7.04
N VAL A 34 -0.72 3.49 6.49
CA VAL A 34 -0.09 3.78 5.21
C VAL A 34 -0.91 3.12 4.11
N VAL A 35 -1.22 3.87 3.07
CA VAL A 35 -1.95 3.38 1.91
C VAL A 35 -1.03 3.30 0.71
N VAL A 36 -0.90 2.11 0.14
CA VAL A 36 -0.23 1.89 -1.14
C VAL A 36 -1.29 1.90 -2.23
N LYS A 37 -1.17 2.85 -3.16
CA LYS A 37 -2.04 2.97 -4.34
C LYS A 37 -1.40 2.31 -5.53
N LEU A 38 -2.16 1.42 -6.15
CA LEU A 38 -1.73 0.66 -7.32
C LEU A 38 -2.78 0.79 -8.42
N LEU A 39 -2.35 0.91 -9.67
CA LEU A 39 -3.19 1.03 -10.86
C LEU A 39 -2.98 -0.22 -11.71
N HIS A 40 -3.94 -1.13 -11.64
CA HIS A 40 -3.94 -2.36 -12.42
C HIS A 40 -5.20 -2.38 -13.30
N PRO A 41 -5.09 -2.01 -14.59
CA PRO A 41 -6.25 -1.97 -15.47
C PRO A 41 -6.79 -3.35 -15.88
N ASP A 42 -5.95 -4.40 -15.89
CA ASP A 42 -6.27 -5.63 -16.65
C ASP A 42 -5.89 -6.98 -16.00
N ALA A 43 -5.46 -7.03 -14.72
CA ALA A 43 -5.04 -8.31 -14.14
C ALA A 43 -5.43 -8.50 -12.67
N PRO A 44 -5.77 -9.74 -12.25
CA PRO A 44 -5.88 -10.09 -10.85
C PRO A 44 -4.52 -9.88 -10.18
N PHE A 45 -4.47 -8.93 -9.28
CA PHE A 45 -3.25 -8.51 -8.60
C PHE A 45 -3.02 -9.38 -7.36
N LYS A 46 -1.98 -10.23 -7.41
CA LYS A 46 -1.44 -10.89 -6.22
C LYS A 46 -0.26 -10.09 -5.71
N THR A 47 -0.37 -9.62 -4.47
CA THR A 47 0.75 -8.97 -3.80
C THR A 47 0.91 -9.48 -2.40
N SER A 48 2.17 -9.59 -1.99
CA SER A 48 2.56 -9.94 -0.63
C SER A 48 3.00 -8.68 0.09
N ILE A 49 2.14 -7.66 0.12
CA ILE A 49 2.42 -6.48 0.94
C ILE A 49 2.13 -6.88 2.39
N PRO A 50 3.09 -6.69 3.30
CA PRO A 50 2.84 -6.93 4.72
C PRO A 50 1.68 -6.03 5.16
N SER A 51 0.62 -6.64 5.71
CA SER A 51 -0.56 -5.92 6.24
C SER A 51 -0.21 -4.98 7.40
N THR A 52 0.96 -5.18 7.99
CA THR A 52 1.50 -4.40 9.10
C THR A 52 3.02 -4.34 8.97
N VAL A 53 3.59 -3.13 9.03
CA VAL A 53 5.05 -2.93 9.05
C VAL A 53 5.39 -2.33 10.42
N GLY A 54 5.92 -3.17 11.31
CA GLY A 54 6.01 -2.83 12.73
C GLY A 54 4.60 -2.66 13.33
N ASP A 55 4.34 -1.50 13.94
CA ASP A 55 3.04 -1.12 14.53
C ASP A 55 2.12 -0.33 13.57
N ILE A 56 2.57 -0.05 12.34
CA ILE A 56 1.81 0.73 11.36
C ILE A 56 0.98 -0.22 10.48
N ASP A 57 -0.32 0.03 10.42
CA ASP A 57 -1.25 -0.67 9.54
C ASP A 57 -1.00 -0.24 8.08
N VAL A 58 -0.90 -1.21 7.17
CA VAL A 58 -0.68 -0.97 5.75
C VAL A 58 -1.87 -1.47 4.96
N ARG A 59 -2.50 -0.56 4.22
CA ARG A 59 -3.66 -0.83 3.38
C ARG A 59 -3.32 -0.65 1.92
N ILE A 60 -3.89 -1.51 1.09
CA ILE A 60 -3.64 -1.50 -0.35
C ILE A 60 -4.94 -1.05 -1.01
N GLU A 61 -4.89 0.08 -1.70
CA GLU A 61 -5.97 0.56 -2.55
C GLU A 61 -5.58 0.28 -4.00
N VAL A 62 -6.16 -0.76 -4.59
CA VAL A 62 -5.99 -1.05 -6.01
C VAL A 62 -7.14 -0.42 -6.77
N SER A 63 -6.84 0.52 -7.64
CA SER A 63 -7.81 1.03 -8.61
C SER A 63 -7.78 0.10 -9.82
N GLY A 64 -8.66 -0.90 -9.80
CA GLY A 64 -8.76 -1.99 -10.76
C GLY A 64 -9.79 -3.01 -10.27
N ASN A 65 -10.21 -3.96 -11.10
CA ASN A 65 -11.17 -4.99 -10.71
C ASN A 65 -10.50 -5.97 -9.71
N ILE A 66 -10.66 -5.76 -8.40
CA ILE A 66 -10.04 -6.59 -7.36
C ILE A 66 -10.83 -7.90 -7.21
N LEU A 67 -10.30 -9.01 -7.73
CA LEU A 67 -10.76 -10.35 -7.37
C LEU A 67 -10.03 -10.77 -6.08
N ALA A 68 -10.66 -10.51 -4.93
CA ALA A 68 -10.26 -11.12 -3.67
C ALA A 68 -10.70 -12.60 -3.67
N TYR A 69 -9.78 -13.53 -3.37
CA TYR A 69 -10.04 -14.96 -3.17
C TYR A 69 -9.78 -15.32 -1.71
#